data_AF-A0A946CGA2-F1
#
_entry.id   AF-A0A946CGA2-F1
#
_cell.length_a   1.000
_cell.length_b   1.000
_cell.length_c   1.000
_cell.angle_alpha   90.00
_cell.angle_beta   90.00
_cell.angle_gamma   90.00
#
_symmetry.space_group_name_H-M   'P 1'
#
loop_
_entity.id
_entity.type
_entity.pdbx_description
1 polymer ?
#
loop_
_entity_poly.entity_id
_entity_poly.type
_entity_poly.pdbx_seq_one_letter_code
_entity_poly.pdbx_strand_id
1 'polypeptide(L)'
;MNAFCQRNDIPLSTVPKRNIVPMEVKERAQAAVQEVVNKTIRGDFQAALDSMNPEYLKVIARPFGGPKRLKAQYLKQMKEMGQNGVTFQAAITRRADIAFEVDYGFEDFLVDGEKVMGEDGKPKKVARYRKWMIFVPTVKDFQYLDQSKKPAKLRRFRKWEFEIAISPKEQESWTFVNGNGMNALQLRKIFKFLPKEDKEFQFPEVKVEELK
;
A
#
# COMPACT_ATOMS: atom_id res chain seq x y z
N MET A 1 -0.19 -38.45 -21.80
CA MET A 1 0.26 -37.25 -21.05
C MET A 1 -0.97 -36.43 -20.68
N ASN A 2 -1.51 -36.62 -19.48
CA ASN A 2 -2.66 -35.85 -18.99
C ASN A 2 -2.17 -34.72 -18.09
N ALA A 3 -2.10 -33.51 -18.63
CA ALA A 3 -1.93 -32.31 -17.82
C ALA A 3 -3.25 -32.05 -17.09
N PHE A 4 -3.31 -32.44 -15.82
CA PHE A 4 -4.31 -31.92 -14.89
C PHE A 4 -4.05 -30.41 -14.72
N CYS A 5 -4.69 -29.60 -15.54
CA CYS A 5 -4.89 -28.19 -15.23
C CYS A 5 -5.73 -28.12 -13.96
N GLN A 6 -5.07 -28.01 -12.80
CA GLN A 6 -5.74 -27.60 -11.56
C GLN A 6 -6.37 -26.23 -11.82
N ARG A 7 -7.69 -26.22 -12.06
CA ARG A 7 -8.50 -24.99 -12.02
C ARG A 7 -8.48 -24.51 -10.56
N ASN A 8 -7.49 -23.69 -10.23
CA ASN A 8 -7.41 -22.96 -8.95
C ASN A 8 -8.32 -21.72 -8.93
N ASP A 9 -9.37 -21.69 -9.77
CA ASP A 9 -10.31 -20.59 -9.82
C ASP A 9 -11.38 -20.82 -8.75
N ILE A 10 -11.12 -20.32 -7.55
CA ILE A 10 -12.11 -20.27 -6.48
C ILE A 10 -13.24 -19.32 -6.93
N PRO A 11 -14.49 -19.80 -7.07
CA PRO A 11 -15.60 -18.94 -7.47
C PRO A 11 -15.78 -17.80 -6.46
N LEU A 12 -15.96 -16.57 -6.93
CA LEU A 12 -16.16 -15.43 -6.02
C LEU A 12 -17.39 -15.58 -5.10
N SER A 13 -18.36 -16.42 -5.48
CA SER A 13 -19.52 -16.77 -4.66
C SER A 13 -19.19 -17.58 -3.41
N THR A 14 -18.02 -18.22 -3.35
CA THR A 14 -17.56 -19.01 -2.19
C THR A 14 -16.63 -18.22 -1.27
N VAL A 15 -16.31 -16.98 -1.62
CA VAL A 15 -15.49 -16.08 -0.80
C VAL A 15 -16.40 -15.41 0.23
N PRO A 16 -16.06 -15.45 1.54
CA PRO A 16 -16.87 -14.84 2.58
C PRO A 16 -16.98 -13.33 2.34
N LYS A 17 -18.09 -12.75 2.79
CA LYS A 17 -18.24 -11.29 2.80
C LYS A 17 -17.13 -10.67 3.68
N ARG A 18 -16.66 -9.50 3.27
CA ARG A 18 -15.72 -8.71 4.06
C ARG A 18 -16.43 -8.11 5.27
N ASN A 19 -15.73 -8.10 6.39
CA ASN A 19 -16.12 -7.33 7.55
C ASN A 19 -15.72 -5.87 7.39
N ILE A 20 -16.41 -5.01 8.14
CA ILE A 20 -15.98 -3.62 8.33
C ILE A 20 -14.66 -3.67 9.11
N VAL A 21 -13.63 -3.01 8.58
CA VAL A 21 -12.34 -2.89 9.27
C VAL A 21 -12.52 -2.01 10.52
N PRO A 22 -12.14 -2.48 11.72
CA PRO A 22 -12.29 -1.72 12.97
C PRO A 22 -11.58 -0.36 12.93
N MET A 23 -12.12 0.63 13.64
CA MET A 23 -11.56 2.00 13.62
C MET A 23 -10.13 2.03 14.14
N GLU A 24 -9.85 1.24 15.18
CA GLU A 24 -8.53 1.18 15.81
C GLU A 24 -7.46 0.69 14.82
N VAL A 25 -7.82 -0.24 13.93
CA VAL A 25 -6.92 -0.72 12.87
C VAL A 25 -6.61 0.39 11.86
N LYS A 26 -7.61 1.21 11.51
CA LYS A 26 -7.42 2.34 10.59
C LYS A 26 -6.55 3.44 11.20
N GLU A 27 -6.72 3.72 12.50
CA GLU A 27 -5.90 4.67 13.25
C GLU A 27 -4.45 4.18 13.37
N ARG A 28 -4.22 2.90 13.66
CA ARG A 28 -2.87 2.31 13.68
C ARG A 28 -2.20 2.36 12.31
N ALA A 29 -2.95 2.08 11.24
CA ALA A 29 -2.45 2.22 9.87
C ALA A 29 -2.08 3.67 9.54
N GLN A 30 -2.92 4.63 9.93
CA GLN A 30 -2.64 6.06 9.75
C GLN A 30 -1.37 6.47 10.47
N ALA A 31 -1.21 6.07 11.74
CA ALA A 31 -0.02 6.34 12.53
C ALA A 31 1.25 5.74 11.89
N ALA A 32 1.18 4.50 11.40
CA ALA A 32 2.30 3.85 10.73
C ALA A 32 2.71 4.57 9.43
N VAL A 33 1.75 5.05 8.64
CA VAL A 33 2.04 5.88 7.46
C VAL A 33 2.68 7.21 7.87
N GLN A 34 2.15 7.87 8.91
CA GLN A 34 2.70 9.14 9.39
C GLN A 34 4.17 8.98 9.82
N GLU A 35 4.53 7.87 10.45
CA GLU A 35 5.91 7.59 10.84
C GLU A 35 6.86 7.55 9.62
N VAL A 36 6.48 6.81 8.58
CA VAL A 36 7.28 6.72 7.35
C VAL A 36 7.34 8.07 6.62
N VAL A 37 6.23 8.79 6.58
CA VAL A 37 6.17 10.14 5.99
C VAL A 37 7.09 11.11 6.74
N ASN A 38 7.12 11.07 8.07
CA ASN A 38 8.00 11.89 8.89
C ASN A 38 9.48 11.59 8.62
N LYS A 39 9.85 10.30 8.49
CA LYS A 39 11.21 9.89 8.11
C LYS A 39 11.59 10.41 6.73
N THR A 40 10.67 10.31 5.77
CA THR A 40 10.87 10.78 4.39
C THR A 40 11.15 12.28 4.32
N ILE A 41 10.39 13.10 5.07
CA ILE A 41 10.60 14.56 5.11
C ILE A 41 11.95 14.92 5.70
N ARG A 42 12.41 14.15 6.70
CA ARG A 42 13.73 14.32 7.32
C ARG A 42 14.88 13.83 6.43
N GLY A 43 14.60 13.37 5.22
CA GLY A 43 15.59 12.90 4.25
C GLY A 43 15.96 11.42 4.38
N ASP A 44 15.31 10.66 5.27
CA ASP A 44 15.48 9.21 5.36
C ASP A 44 14.58 8.51 4.34
N PHE A 45 14.97 8.64 3.07
CA PHE A 45 14.30 7.98 1.95
C PHE A 45 14.50 6.47 1.97
N GLN A 46 15.55 5.98 2.63
CA GLN A 46 15.84 4.55 2.72
C GLN A 46 14.77 3.85 3.56
N ALA A 47 14.37 4.43 4.69
CA ALA A 47 13.27 3.90 5.50
C ALA A 47 11.96 3.76 4.70
N ALA A 48 11.63 4.75 3.86
CA ALA A 48 10.46 4.66 2.99
C ALA A 48 10.57 3.51 1.98
N LEU A 49 11.73 3.35 1.35
CA LEU A 49 11.98 2.24 0.42
C LEU A 49 11.93 0.87 1.11
N ASP A 50 12.43 0.75 2.34
CA ASP A 50 12.44 -0.50 3.08
C ASP A 50 11.08 -0.90 3.63
N SER A 51 10.22 0.08 3.85
CA SER A 51 8.83 -0.14 4.24
C SER A 51 7.90 -0.58 3.10
N MET A 52 8.39 -0.60 1.84
CA MET A 52 7.58 -0.97 0.68
C MET A 52 7.07 -2.41 0.77
N ASN A 53 5.79 -2.61 0.41
CA ASN A 53 5.19 -3.93 0.38
C ASN A 53 5.94 -4.86 -0.60
N PRO A 54 6.40 -6.05 -0.14
CA PRO A 54 7.25 -6.91 -0.95
C PRO A 54 6.53 -7.50 -2.18
N GLU A 55 5.24 -7.81 -2.06
CA GLU A 55 4.46 -8.36 -3.19
C GLU A 55 4.23 -7.29 -4.26
N TYR A 56 3.93 -6.07 -3.84
CA TYR A 56 3.89 -4.92 -4.74
C TYR A 56 5.24 -4.67 -5.41
N LEU A 57 6.32 -4.63 -4.62
CA LEU A 57 7.67 -4.36 -5.10
C LEU A 57 8.12 -5.39 -6.16
N LYS A 58 7.78 -6.67 -5.96
CA LYS A 58 8.03 -7.73 -6.96
C LYS A 58 7.34 -7.46 -8.29
N VAL A 59 6.14 -6.86 -8.28
CA VAL A 59 5.39 -6.55 -9.51
C VAL A 59 5.97 -5.34 -10.22
N ILE A 60 6.16 -4.22 -9.51
CA ILE A 60 6.62 -2.97 -10.14
C ILE A 60 8.08 -3.00 -10.56
N ALA A 61 8.90 -3.86 -9.95
CA ALA A 61 10.32 -3.93 -10.25
C ALA A 61 10.66 -4.81 -11.47
N ARG A 62 9.67 -5.52 -12.06
CA ARG A 62 9.90 -6.38 -13.23
C ARG A 62 10.54 -5.64 -14.42
N PRO A 63 10.08 -4.44 -14.82
CA PRO A 63 10.69 -3.69 -15.93
C PRO A 63 12.09 -3.17 -15.61
N PHE A 64 12.46 -3.11 -14.32
CA PHE A 64 13.70 -2.47 -13.84
C PHE A 64 14.81 -3.48 -13.51
N GLY A 65 14.61 -4.77 -13.80
CA GLY A 65 15.57 -5.82 -13.47
C GLY A 65 15.60 -6.21 -12.00
N GLY A 66 14.49 -5.97 -11.27
CA GLY A 66 14.25 -6.47 -9.93
C GLY A 66 14.29 -5.43 -8.81
N PRO A 67 13.80 -5.80 -7.60
CA PRO A 67 13.59 -4.88 -6.47
C PRO A 67 14.78 -4.00 -6.11
N LYS A 68 15.99 -4.57 -6.10
CA LYS A 68 17.22 -3.86 -5.72
C LYS A 68 17.54 -2.70 -6.67
N ARG A 69 17.42 -2.93 -7.99
CA ARG A 69 17.68 -1.89 -9.01
C ARG A 69 16.65 -0.78 -8.95
N LEU A 70 15.38 -1.13 -8.78
CA LEU A 70 14.31 -0.15 -8.65
C LEU A 70 14.52 0.77 -7.43
N LYS A 71 14.80 0.18 -6.24
CA LYS A 71 15.07 0.96 -5.03
C LYS A 71 16.25 1.91 -5.21
N ALA A 72 17.34 1.43 -5.83
CA ALA A 72 18.51 2.27 -6.12
C ALA A 72 18.17 3.46 -7.04
N GLN A 73 17.33 3.23 -8.05
CA GLN A 73 16.87 4.29 -8.95
C GLN A 73 16.01 5.33 -8.24
N TYR A 74 15.07 4.91 -7.39
CA TYR A 74 14.26 5.84 -6.59
C TYR A 74 15.13 6.66 -5.62
N LEU A 75 16.09 6.03 -4.95
CA LEU A 75 17.01 6.74 -4.06
C LEU A 75 17.84 7.78 -4.82
N LYS A 76 18.32 7.44 -6.02
CA LYS A 76 19.04 8.38 -6.89
C LYS A 76 18.14 9.57 -7.28
N GLN A 77 16.92 9.30 -7.73
CA GLN A 77 15.95 10.33 -8.09
C GLN A 77 15.64 11.29 -6.93
N MET A 78 15.46 10.76 -5.71
CA MET A 78 15.21 11.59 -4.52
C MET A 78 16.39 12.50 -4.19
N LYS A 79 17.62 12.00 -4.32
CA LYS A 79 18.84 12.81 -4.14
C LYS A 79 18.95 13.92 -5.19
N GLU A 80 18.68 13.60 -6.45
CA GLU A 80 18.70 14.57 -7.55
C GLU A 80 17.63 15.66 -7.37
N MET A 81 16.42 15.31 -6.92
CA MET A 81 15.39 16.29 -6.60
C MET A 81 15.84 17.28 -5.53
N GLY A 82 16.46 16.78 -4.45
CA GLY A 82 17.03 17.64 -3.40
C GLY A 82 18.11 18.59 -3.93
N GLN A 83 19.03 18.08 -4.75
CA GLN A 83 20.09 18.89 -5.40
C GLN A 83 19.52 19.96 -6.32
N ASN A 84 18.41 19.68 -6.99
CA ASN A 84 17.72 20.61 -7.89
C ASN A 84 16.76 21.57 -7.15
N GLY A 85 16.88 21.69 -5.82
CA GLY A 85 16.14 22.68 -5.04
C GLY A 85 14.70 22.28 -4.70
N VAL A 86 14.35 21.00 -4.76
CA VAL A 86 13.09 20.48 -4.20
C VAL A 86 13.27 20.25 -2.70
N THR A 87 12.37 20.79 -1.89
CA THR A 87 12.39 20.58 -0.43
C THR A 87 10.99 20.28 0.08
N PHE A 88 10.84 19.22 0.87
CA PHE A 88 9.60 18.92 1.58
C PHE A 88 9.52 19.78 2.85
N GLN A 89 8.42 20.50 3.03
CA GLN A 89 8.20 21.40 4.17
C GLN A 89 7.42 20.71 5.28
N ALA A 90 6.33 20.03 4.90
CA ALA A 90 5.45 19.34 5.83
C ALA A 90 4.71 18.22 5.11
N ALA A 91 4.28 17.21 5.88
CA ALA A 91 3.30 16.26 5.41
C ALA A 91 2.52 15.66 6.57
N ILE A 92 1.23 15.52 6.34
CA ILE A 92 0.28 15.03 7.32
C ILE A 92 -0.64 14.00 6.69
N THR A 93 -0.83 12.91 7.39
CA THR A 93 -1.84 11.90 7.10
C THR A 93 -3.20 12.39 7.56
N ARG A 94 -4.23 12.07 6.79
CA ARG A 94 -5.63 12.33 7.14
C ARG A 94 -6.30 11.03 7.55
N ARG A 95 -7.51 11.17 8.09
CA ARG A 95 -8.37 10.04 8.45
C ARG A 95 -8.46 9.03 7.31
N ALA A 96 -8.23 7.77 7.64
CA ALA A 96 -8.31 6.66 6.71
C ALA A 96 -9.69 6.02 6.77
N ASP A 97 -10.60 6.44 5.89
CA ASP A 97 -11.99 5.94 5.93
C ASP A 97 -12.17 4.65 5.12
N ILE A 98 -11.33 4.45 4.10
CA ILE A 98 -11.42 3.36 3.13
C ILE A 98 -10.46 2.23 3.51
N ALA A 99 -11.01 1.04 3.70
CA ALA A 99 -10.23 -0.13 4.09
C ALA A 99 -10.90 -1.43 3.62
N PHE A 100 -10.09 -2.45 3.38
CA PHE A 100 -10.52 -3.78 2.98
C PHE A 100 -9.79 -4.87 3.74
N GLU A 101 -10.51 -5.96 3.94
CA GLU A 101 -9.90 -7.26 4.16
C GLU A 101 -9.40 -7.83 2.83
N VAL A 102 -8.13 -8.26 2.80
CA VAL A 102 -7.46 -8.80 1.61
C VAL A 102 -6.70 -10.08 1.92
N ASP A 103 -6.07 -10.67 0.89
CA ASP A 103 -5.30 -11.91 0.98
C ASP A 103 -6.14 -13.10 1.47
N TYR A 104 -7.22 -13.37 0.72
CA TYR A 104 -8.10 -14.51 0.96
C TYR A 104 -7.35 -15.84 0.79
N GLY A 105 -7.52 -16.74 1.75
CA GLY A 105 -6.98 -18.08 1.72
C GLY A 105 -7.65 -19.00 2.72
N PHE A 106 -7.09 -20.20 2.85
CA PHE A 106 -7.53 -21.20 3.80
C PHE A 106 -6.47 -21.39 4.89
N GLU A 107 -6.91 -21.43 6.13
CA GLU A 107 -6.06 -21.65 7.30
C GLU A 107 -6.62 -22.79 8.15
N ASP A 108 -5.78 -23.40 8.98
CA ASP A 108 -6.23 -24.43 9.93
C ASP A 108 -7.24 -23.80 10.91
N PHE A 109 -8.33 -24.51 11.18
CA PHE A 109 -9.30 -24.13 12.18
C PHE A 109 -8.75 -24.51 13.55
N LEU A 110 -8.54 -23.51 14.40
CA LEU A 110 -8.02 -23.69 15.74
C LEU A 110 -9.11 -23.41 16.76
N VAL A 111 -9.21 -24.25 17.79
CA VAL A 111 -10.00 -24.01 19.02
C VAL A 111 -9.03 -24.19 20.17
N ASP A 112 -8.90 -23.17 21.02
CA ASP A 112 -7.93 -23.14 22.14
C ASP A 112 -6.48 -23.45 21.75
N GLY A 113 -6.09 -23.06 20.54
CA GLY A 113 -4.75 -23.29 19.98
C GLY A 113 -4.56 -24.67 19.35
N GLU A 114 -5.52 -25.58 19.46
CA GLU A 114 -5.45 -26.92 18.88
C GLU A 114 -6.16 -27.01 17.52
N LYS A 115 -5.59 -27.79 16.60
CA LYS A 115 -6.17 -28.01 15.27
C LYS A 115 -7.41 -28.89 15.40
N VAL A 116 -8.55 -28.36 14.97
CA VAL A 116 -9.76 -29.16 14.84
C VAL A 116 -9.60 -30.09 13.64
N MET A 117 -9.70 -31.38 13.88
CA MET A 117 -9.63 -32.40 12.83
C MET A 117 -11.00 -32.55 12.16
N GLY A 118 -11.00 -32.71 10.84
CA GLY A 118 -12.17 -33.07 10.06
C GLY A 118 -12.43 -34.58 10.10
N GLU A 119 -13.58 -34.99 9.55
CA GLU A 119 -13.97 -36.40 9.43
C GLU A 119 -12.98 -37.24 8.58
N ASP A 120 -12.19 -36.57 7.73
CA ASP A 120 -11.15 -37.17 6.89
C ASP A 120 -9.79 -37.33 7.58
N GLY A 121 -9.72 -37.04 8.88
CA GLY A 121 -8.49 -37.10 9.66
C GLY A 121 -7.47 -36.02 9.29
N LYS A 122 -7.86 -34.96 8.57
CA LYS A 122 -7.00 -33.79 8.29
C LYS A 122 -7.48 -32.56 9.06
N PRO A 123 -6.61 -31.56 9.31
CA PRO A 123 -7.04 -30.32 9.92
C PRO A 123 -8.15 -29.65 9.10
N LYS A 124 -9.26 -29.35 9.75
CA LYS A 124 -10.36 -28.60 9.17
C LYS A 124 -9.83 -27.25 8.72
N LYS A 125 -10.10 -26.86 7.47
CA LYS A 125 -9.70 -25.57 6.92
C LYS A 125 -10.85 -24.57 6.99
N VAL A 126 -10.54 -23.34 7.34
CA VAL A 126 -11.47 -22.21 7.29
C VAL A 126 -10.99 -21.15 6.30
N ALA A 127 -11.94 -20.68 5.50
CA ALA A 127 -11.77 -19.62 4.53
C ALA A 127 -11.76 -18.26 5.23
N ARG A 128 -10.69 -17.46 5.08
CA ARG A 128 -10.61 -16.12 5.68
C ARG A 128 -9.71 -15.17 4.92
N TYR A 129 -9.95 -13.87 5.12
CA TYR A 129 -9.00 -12.82 4.73
C TYR A 129 -7.95 -12.63 5.80
N ARG A 130 -6.68 -12.60 5.40
CA ARG A 130 -5.53 -12.69 6.32
C ARG A 130 -4.82 -11.36 6.55
N LYS A 131 -5.11 -10.35 5.73
CA LYS A 131 -4.47 -9.03 5.79
C LYS A 131 -5.49 -7.91 5.81
N TRP A 132 -5.10 -6.81 6.46
CA TRP A 132 -5.73 -5.52 6.32
C TRP A 132 -5.09 -4.76 5.15
N MET A 133 -5.90 -3.97 4.44
CA MET A 133 -5.48 -2.97 3.46
C MET A 133 -6.22 -1.67 3.78
N ILE A 134 -5.49 -0.59 4.05
CA ILE A 134 -6.07 0.70 4.45
C ILE A 134 -5.51 1.79 3.55
N PHE A 135 -6.37 2.64 3.03
CA PHE A 135 -6.00 3.80 2.23
C PHE A 135 -5.86 5.00 3.17
N VAL A 136 -4.65 5.54 3.25
CA VAL A 136 -4.32 6.65 4.14
C VAL A 136 -4.03 7.90 3.30
N PRO A 137 -5.00 8.83 3.18
CA PRO A 137 -4.76 10.08 2.47
C PRO A 137 -3.65 10.87 3.16
N THR A 138 -2.81 11.53 2.38
CA THR A 138 -1.66 12.31 2.84
C THR A 138 -1.62 13.63 2.08
N VAL A 139 -1.37 14.72 2.80
CA VAL A 139 -1.15 16.04 2.23
C VAL A 139 0.29 16.42 2.46
N LYS A 140 1.02 16.81 1.41
CA LYS A 140 2.43 17.20 1.46
C LYS A 140 2.60 18.60 0.91
N ASP A 141 3.29 19.45 1.65
CA ASP A 141 3.73 20.75 1.18
C ASP A 141 5.20 20.63 0.78
N PHE A 142 5.51 21.05 -0.44
CA PHE A 142 6.88 21.06 -0.96
C PHE A 142 7.15 22.36 -1.71
N GLN A 143 8.41 22.72 -1.81
CA GLN A 143 8.86 23.87 -2.59
C GLN A 143 9.87 23.43 -3.62
N TYR A 144 9.94 24.19 -4.71
CA TYR A 144 10.88 24.01 -5.79
C TYR A 144 11.47 25.37 -6.17
N LEU A 145 12.81 25.43 -6.28
CA LEU A 145 13.51 26.60 -6.78
C LEU A 145 13.53 26.57 -8.32
N ASP A 146 12.70 27.41 -8.93
CA ASP A 146 12.63 27.55 -10.38
C ASP A 146 13.82 28.35 -10.90
N GLN A 147 14.84 27.62 -11.36
CA GLN A 147 16.07 28.17 -11.94
C GLN A 147 15.90 28.64 -13.39
N SER A 148 14.74 28.40 -14.03
CA SER A 148 14.47 28.88 -15.39
C SER A 148 14.22 30.40 -15.44
N LYS A 149 13.91 31.02 -14.29
CA LYS A 149 13.70 32.46 -14.15
C LYS A 149 14.93 33.16 -13.55
N LYS A 150 15.12 34.44 -13.91
CA LYS A 150 16.14 35.33 -13.32
C LYS A 150 15.46 36.55 -12.68
N PRO A 151 15.54 36.75 -11.36
CA PRO A 151 16.13 35.85 -10.38
C PRO A 151 15.36 34.53 -10.26
N ALA A 152 16.02 33.48 -9.76
CA ALA A 152 15.37 32.19 -9.51
C ALA A 152 14.18 32.39 -8.57
N LYS A 153 13.06 31.74 -8.87
CA LYS A 153 11.80 31.93 -8.12
C LYS A 153 11.49 30.71 -7.28
N LEU A 154 11.32 30.89 -5.98
CA LEU A 154 10.79 29.84 -5.12
C LEU A 154 9.29 29.67 -5.39
N ARG A 155 8.86 28.45 -5.71
CA ARG A 155 7.46 28.09 -5.91
C ARG A 155 7.06 27.06 -4.85
N ARG A 156 5.88 27.22 -4.27
CA ARG A 156 5.36 26.34 -3.22
C ARG A 156 4.17 25.57 -3.75
N PHE A 157 4.05 24.32 -3.34
CA PHE A 157 3.02 23.43 -3.82
C PHE A 157 2.46 22.62 -2.67
N ARG A 158 1.15 22.36 -2.72
CA ARG A 158 0.48 21.37 -1.91
C ARG A 158 0.07 20.21 -2.79
N LYS A 159 0.39 19.00 -2.35
CA LYS A 159 0.04 17.76 -3.01
C LYS A 159 -0.85 16.93 -2.09
N TRP A 160 -1.97 16.47 -2.64
CA TRP A 160 -2.82 15.45 -2.05
C TRP A 160 -2.49 14.14 -2.75
N GLU A 161 -2.21 13.14 -1.95
CA GLU A 161 -1.95 11.78 -2.39
C GLU A 161 -2.39 10.81 -1.29
N PHE A 162 -2.05 9.53 -1.42
CA PHE A 162 -2.33 8.55 -0.38
C PHE A 162 -1.31 7.43 -0.43
N GLU A 163 -1.10 6.80 0.72
CA GLU A 163 -0.37 5.56 0.86
C GLU A 163 -1.39 4.44 1.14
N ILE A 164 -1.10 3.22 0.69
CA ILE A 164 -1.90 2.05 1.03
C ILE A 164 -1.09 1.24 2.04
N ALA A 165 -1.56 1.19 3.28
CA ALA A 165 -0.97 0.43 4.37
C ALA A 165 -1.53 -1.00 4.38
N ILE A 166 -0.65 -2.00 4.40
CA ILE A 166 -0.99 -3.42 4.35
C ILE A 166 -0.29 -4.15 5.48
N SER A 167 -1.04 -4.93 6.26
CA SER A 167 -0.49 -5.71 7.38
C SER A 167 -1.25 -7.04 7.58
N PRO A 168 -0.56 -8.13 7.95
CA PRO A 168 -1.22 -9.32 8.51
C PRO A 168 -2.11 -8.96 9.71
N LYS A 169 -3.26 -9.61 9.84
CA LYS A 169 -4.19 -9.31 10.94
C LYS A 169 -3.60 -9.61 12.33
N GLU A 170 -2.72 -10.60 12.41
CA GLU A 170 -2.16 -11.12 13.67
C GLU A 170 -0.82 -10.49 14.05
N GLN A 171 -0.15 -9.83 13.10
CA GLN A 171 1.20 -9.31 13.27
C GLN A 171 1.19 -7.92 12.64
N GLU A 172 1.11 -6.87 13.46
CA GLU A 172 0.99 -5.45 13.06
C GLU A 172 2.23 -4.88 12.34
N SER A 173 2.82 -5.68 11.47
CA SER A 173 3.90 -5.36 10.55
C SER A 173 3.32 -4.64 9.33
N TRP A 174 3.32 -3.31 9.38
CA TRP A 174 2.83 -2.48 8.30
C TRP A 174 3.84 -2.40 7.16
N THR A 175 3.35 -2.56 5.94
CA THR A 175 4.08 -2.33 4.71
C THR A 175 3.26 -1.42 3.80
N PHE A 176 3.91 -0.68 2.91
CA PHE A 176 3.26 0.42 2.20
C PHE A 176 3.37 0.29 0.69
N VAL A 177 2.34 0.78 0.02
CA VAL A 177 2.28 0.95 -1.42
C VAL A 177 1.98 2.41 -1.69
N ASN A 178 2.83 3.07 -2.47
CA ASN A 178 2.55 4.42 -2.93
C ASN A 178 1.30 4.41 -3.81
N GLY A 179 0.26 5.12 -3.36
CA GLY A 179 -1.03 5.18 -4.05
C GLY A 179 -1.01 6.05 -5.31
N ASN A 180 0.01 6.91 -5.47
CA ASN A 180 0.14 7.75 -6.64
C ASN A 180 0.41 6.91 -7.88
N GLY A 181 -0.54 6.91 -8.82
CA GLY A 181 -0.47 6.10 -10.05
C GLY A 181 -0.89 4.64 -9.88
N MET A 182 -1.42 4.26 -8.71
CA MET A 182 -2.05 2.95 -8.49
C MET A 182 -3.51 2.99 -8.94
N ASN A 183 -3.93 2.01 -9.74
CA ASN A 183 -5.34 1.80 -10.08
C ASN A 183 -5.88 0.48 -9.54
N ALA A 184 -7.22 0.35 -9.57
CA ALA A 184 -7.92 -0.83 -9.07
C ALA A 184 -7.49 -2.13 -9.77
N LEU A 185 -7.21 -2.08 -11.07
CA LEU A 185 -6.72 -3.24 -11.83
C LEU A 185 -5.35 -3.73 -11.32
N GLN A 186 -4.41 -2.81 -11.07
CA GLN A 186 -3.10 -3.15 -10.52
C GLN A 186 -3.22 -3.73 -9.11
N LEU A 187 -4.07 -3.16 -8.25
CA LEU A 187 -4.33 -3.72 -6.93
C LEU A 187 -4.93 -5.13 -7.01
N ARG A 188 -5.87 -5.36 -7.93
CA ARG A 188 -6.45 -6.70 -8.16
C ARG A 188 -5.43 -7.73 -8.65
N LYS A 189 -4.36 -7.33 -9.35
CA LYS A 189 -3.27 -8.26 -9.71
C LYS A 189 -2.52 -8.78 -8.49
N ILE A 190 -2.46 -7.99 -7.42
CA ILE A 190 -1.78 -8.37 -6.16
C ILE A 190 -2.79 -9.05 -5.22
N PHE A 191 -4.00 -8.49 -5.12
CA PHE A 191 -5.07 -8.95 -4.24
C PHE A 191 -6.32 -9.29 -5.06
N LYS A 192 -6.32 -10.51 -5.61
CA LYS A 192 -7.29 -11.01 -6.61
C LYS A 192 -8.76 -10.85 -6.22
N PHE A 193 -9.05 -10.86 -4.92
CA PHE A 193 -10.41 -10.89 -4.40
C PHE A 193 -11.00 -9.52 -4.11
N LEU A 194 -10.25 -8.43 -4.36
CA LEU A 194 -10.74 -7.06 -4.21
C LEU A 194 -12.01 -6.78 -5.03
N PRO A 195 -12.77 -5.72 -4.69
CA PRO A 195 -13.99 -5.37 -5.39
C PRO A 195 -13.79 -5.26 -6.92
N LYS A 196 -14.81 -5.67 -7.70
CA LYS A 196 -14.71 -5.70 -9.16
C LYS A 196 -14.87 -4.32 -9.76
N GLU A 197 -15.77 -3.53 -9.21
CA GLU A 197 -16.11 -2.23 -9.74
C GLU A 197 -15.13 -1.18 -9.21
N ASP A 198 -14.51 -0.42 -10.11
CA ASP A 198 -13.48 0.56 -9.72
C ASP A 198 -14.01 1.64 -8.79
N LYS A 199 -15.31 1.99 -8.93
CA LYS A 199 -16.01 2.93 -8.03
C LYS A 199 -16.07 2.47 -6.58
N GLU A 200 -15.96 1.16 -6.30
CA GLU A 200 -16.03 0.60 -4.95
C GLU A 200 -14.73 0.85 -4.15
N PHE A 201 -13.63 1.17 -4.83
CA PHE A 201 -12.37 1.53 -4.17
C PHE A 201 -12.40 2.90 -3.54
N GLN A 202 -13.23 3.81 -4.06
CA GLN A 202 -13.37 5.18 -3.56
C GLN A 202 -12.02 5.87 -3.31
N PHE A 203 -11.03 5.69 -4.21
CA PHE A 203 -9.65 6.14 -3.97
C PHE A 203 -9.58 7.58 -3.43
N PRO A 204 -8.71 7.85 -2.43
CA PRO A 204 -8.50 9.22 -1.98
C PRO A 204 -8.09 10.15 -3.14
N GLU A 205 -8.51 11.41 -3.05
CA GLU A 205 -8.20 12.42 -4.07
C GLU A 205 -6.69 12.58 -4.26
N VAL A 206 -6.24 12.59 -5.52
CA VAL A 206 -4.88 12.93 -5.90
C VAL A 206 -4.91 14.24 -6.69
N LYS A 207 -4.25 15.27 -6.17
CA LYS A 207 -4.13 16.58 -6.85
C LYS A 207 -2.89 17.34 -6.42
N VAL A 208 -2.52 18.34 -7.21
CA VAL A 208 -1.43 19.27 -6.91
C VAL A 208 -1.94 20.68 -7.12
N GLU A 209 -1.62 21.58 -6.19
CA GLU A 209 -1.96 22.99 -6.23
C GLU A 209 -0.70 23.82 -5.98
N GLU A 210 -0.49 24.88 -6.75
CA GLU A 210 0.54 25.88 -6.44
C GLU A 210 0.00 26.85 -5.38
N LEU A 211 0.73 26.97 -4.28
CA LEU A 211 0.40 27.90 -3.21
C LEU A 211 0.93 29.29 -3.59
N LYS A 212 0.06 30.31 -3.45
CA LYS A 212 0.40 31.71 -3.69
C LYS A 212 1.17 32.33 -2.53
#